data_AF-A0AAE6YQ71-F1
#
_entry.id   AF-A0AAE6YQ71-F1
#
_cell.length_a   1.000
_cell.length_b   1.000
_cell.length_c   1.000
_cell.angle_alpha   90.00
_cell.angle_beta   90.00
_cell.angle_gamma   90.00
#
_symmetry.space_group_name_H-M   'P 1'
#
loop_
_entity.id
_entity.type
_entity.pdbx_description
1 polymer ?
#
loop_
_entity_poly.entity_id
_entity_poly.type
_entity_poly.pdbx_seq_one_letter_code
_entity_poly.pdbx_strand_id
1 'polypeptide(L)'
;MVFDTLFNAYPQGDVTLQDFVTALTPGAPNFILTLTTVLITFVLGFLVYIYSFVLVDREKSGPYPLWMHTFYCAADFMGIWVFLAAYQNYHHFWFFLLGVIGEIVWVGFEFYCLWRAVTYERKEIWGDKVTLKKAIFDCCLQVLIFFVSLNLLRVELHDTSMFKFWIFTQVIICSVPGLFWEKRGTRIGASWQLNIVLVLVAIMSFNPWNMWALISPQFFSLSNNPWYYFVGLVTLMFALRGCYIYAKLPQKPKYLPDGSKTIF
;
A
#
# COMPACT_ATOMS: atom_id res chain seq x y z
N MET A 1 3.59 33.00 10.25
CA MET A 1 3.61 32.90 8.77
C MET A 1 3.68 31.46 8.26
N VAL A 2 4.69 30.64 8.57
CA VAL A 2 4.72 29.20 8.15
C VAL A 2 3.68 28.36 8.91
N PHE A 3 3.53 28.57 10.22
CA PHE A 3 2.50 27.88 11.02
C PHE A 3 1.07 28.26 10.61
N ASP A 4 0.81 29.55 10.34
CA ASP A 4 -0.53 30.02 9.95
C ASP A 4 -0.96 29.43 8.60
N THR A 5 -0.03 29.27 7.66
CA THR A 5 -0.31 28.67 6.35
C THR A 5 -0.40 27.15 6.40
N LEU A 6 0.36 26.48 7.29
CA LEU A 6 0.35 25.03 7.42
C LEU A 6 -0.99 24.50 7.95
N PHE A 7 -1.63 25.21 8.89
CA PHE A 7 -2.88 24.75 9.52
C PHE A 7 -4.14 25.46 9.03
N ASN A 8 -4.02 26.65 8.40
CA ASN A 8 -5.19 27.42 7.95
C ASN A 8 -5.30 27.56 6.42
N ALA A 9 -4.47 26.87 5.64
CA ALA A 9 -4.57 26.84 4.19
C ALA A 9 -4.55 25.41 3.66
N TYR A 10 -5.36 25.18 2.62
CA TYR A 10 -5.36 23.95 1.82
C TYR A 10 -4.84 24.26 0.41
N PRO A 11 -4.28 23.25 -0.29
CA PRO A 11 -3.97 23.39 -1.71
C PRO A 11 -5.19 23.92 -2.46
N GLN A 12 -4.99 24.94 -3.30
CA GLN A 12 -6.07 25.55 -4.09
C GLN A 12 -6.37 24.76 -5.38
N GLY A 13 -5.39 24.01 -5.88
CA GLY A 13 -5.56 23.07 -6.99
C GLY A 13 -6.12 21.74 -6.52
N ASP A 14 -6.58 20.92 -7.47
CA ASP A 14 -7.00 19.55 -7.22
C ASP A 14 -6.22 18.56 -8.11
N VAL A 15 -6.21 17.29 -7.72
CA VAL A 15 -5.69 16.17 -8.50
C VAL A 15 -6.76 15.74 -9.49
N THR A 16 -6.44 15.79 -10.77
CA THR A 16 -7.39 15.41 -11.83
C THR A 16 -6.89 14.23 -12.65
N LEU A 17 -7.80 13.47 -13.23
CA LEU A 17 -7.44 12.42 -14.19
C LEU A 17 -6.74 12.99 -15.44
N GLN A 18 -7.04 14.25 -15.80
CA GLN A 18 -6.38 14.92 -16.93
C GLN A 18 -4.89 15.18 -16.66
N ASP A 19 -4.48 15.35 -15.41
CA ASP A 19 -3.06 15.49 -15.04
C ASP A 19 -2.26 14.27 -15.50
N PHE A 20 -2.82 13.06 -15.30
CA PHE A 20 -2.21 11.80 -15.70
C PHE A 20 -2.14 11.66 -17.21
N VAL A 21 -3.21 12.01 -17.92
CA VAL A 21 -3.21 12.02 -19.39
C VAL A 21 -2.11 12.95 -19.89
N THR A 22 -2.01 14.15 -19.33
CA THR A 22 -1.05 15.16 -19.77
C THR A 22 0.39 14.73 -19.48
N ALA A 23 0.68 14.25 -18.27
CA ALA A 23 2.04 13.88 -17.85
C ALA A 23 2.55 12.56 -18.46
N LEU A 24 1.65 11.63 -18.78
CA LEU A 24 1.98 10.31 -19.32
C LEU A 24 1.67 10.15 -20.83
N THR A 25 1.42 11.25 -21.54
CA THR A 25 1.35 11.24 -23.00
C THR A 25 2.77 11.31 -23.57
N PRO A 26 3.15 10.41 -24.52
CA PRO A 26 4.44 10.49 -25.19
C PRO A 26 4.67 11.87 -25.82
N GLY A 27 5.83 12.47 -25.53
CA GLY A 27 6.16 13.83 -25.96
C GLY A 27 5.85 14.92 -24.92
N ALA A 28 5.18 14.59 -23.81
CA ALA A 28 5.01 15.51 -22.69
C ALA A 28 6.36 15.87 -22.04
N PRO A 29 6.51 17.08 -21.47
CA PRO A 29 7.68 17.44 -20.68
C PRO A 29 7.93 16.42 -19.57
N ASN A 30 9.18 15.99 -19.39
CA ASN A 30 9.59 14.99 -18.40
C ASN A 30 8.91 13.62 -18.52
N PHE A 31 8.25 13.29 -19.63
CA PHE A 31 7.54 12.02 -19.83
C PHE A 31 8.35 10.78 -19.41
N ILE A 32 9.62 10.69 -19.84
CA ILE A 32 10.50 9.56 -19.52
C ILE A 32 10.75 9.47 -18.01
N LEU A 33 11.02 10.60 -17.36
CA LEU A 33 11.23 10.65 -15.91
C LEU A 33 9.96 10.22 -15.17
N THR A 34 8.81 10.79 -15.52
CA THR A 34 7.52 10.47 -14.90
C THR A 34 7.19 8.99 -15.05
N LEU A 35 7.29 8.44 -16.27
CA LEU A 35 7.02 7.03 -16.53
C LEU A 35 7.98 6.12 -15.75
N THR A 36 9.26 6.47 -15.70
CA THR A 36 10.25 5.68 -14.95
C THR A 36 9.95 5.67 -13.45
N THR A 37 9.62 6.82 -12.87
CA THR A 37 9.23 6.92 -11.46
C THR A 37 7.98 6.11 -11.16
N VAL A 38 6.97 6.17 -12.04
CA VAL A 38 5.75 5.34 -11.95
C VAL A 38 6.12 3.85 -11.95
N LEU A 39 6.91 3.39 -12.93
CA LEU A 39 7.31 1.99 -13.03
C LEU A 39 8.07 1.50 -11.78
N ILE A 40 9.02 2.29 -11.27
CA ILE A 40 9.74 1.96 -10.04
C ILE A 40 8.78 1.83 -8.85
N THR A 41 7.80 2.73 -8.76
CA THR A 41 6.80 2.72 -7.68
C THR A 41 5.97 1.44 -7.72
N PHE A 42 5.52 1.03 -8.91
CA PHE A 42 4.82 -0.25 -9.09
C PHE A 42 5.69 -1.45 -8.73
N VAL A 43 6.95 -1.50 -9.18
CA VAL A 43 7.88 -2.60 -8.86
C VAL A 43 8.07 -2.74 -7.35
N LEU A 44 8.25 -1.63 -6.63
CA LEU A 44 8.35 -1.66 -5.17
C LEU A 44 7.05 -2.17 -4.52
N GLY A 45 5.89 -1.76 -5.03
CA GLY A 45 4.59 -2.31 -4.61
C GLY A 45 4.50 -3.83 -4.83
N PHE A 46 4.97 -4.34 -5.96
CA PHE A 46 5.00 -5.79 -6.24
C PHE A 46 5.90 -6.53 -5.27
N LEU A 47 7.07 -5.97 -4.94
CA LEU A 47 8.00 -6.60 -4.01
C LEU A 47 7.41 -6.76 -2.60
N VAL A 48 6.63 -5.80 -2.12
CA VAL A 48 5.91 -5.90 -0.84
C VAL A 48 5.07 -7.17 -0.79
N TYR A 49 4.27 -7.44 -1.83
CA TYR A 49 3.44 -8.64 -1.91
C TYR A 49 4.23 -9.92 -2.15
N ILE A 50 5.24 -9.90 -3.01
CA ILE A 50 6.10 -11.07 -3.26
C ILE A 50 6.71 -11.56 -1.95
N TYR A 51 7.23 -10.65 -1.12
CA TYR A 51 7.75 -11.04 0.20
C TYR A 51 6.65 -11.58 1.11
N SER A 52 5.44 -11.01 1.09
CA SER A 52 4.31 -11.56 1.84
C SER A 52 4.03 -13.02 1.48
N PHE A 53 3.95 -13.34 0.18
CA PHE A 53 3.70 -14.70 -0.30
C PHE A 53 4.82 -15.67 0.11
N VAL A 54 6.05 -15.26 -0.15
CA VAL A 54 7.23 -16.07 0.14
C VAL A 54 7.35 -16.36 1.63
N LEU A 55 7.04 -15.38 2.49
CA LEU A 55 7.06 -15.54 3.95
C LEU A 55 5.90 -16.41 4.44
N VAL A 56 4.67 -16.15 4.02
CA VAL A 56 3.51 -16.93 4.49
C VAL A 56 3.55 -18.38 4.02
N ASP A 57 4.07 -18.65 2.82
CA ASP A 57 4.19 -20.02 2.33
C ASP A 57 5.33 -20.76 3.01
N ARG A 58 6.45 -20.09 3.28
CA ARG A 58 7.61 -20.71 3.91
C ARG A 58 7.44 -20.87 5.41
N GLU A 59 7.01 -19.81 6.09
CA GLU A 59 7.02 -19.71 7.55
C GLU A 59 5.63 -19.86 8.16
N LYS A 60 4.61 -20.10 7.32
CA LYS A 60 3.20 -20.22 7.71
C LYS A 60 2.69 -19.01 8.49
N SER A 61 3.30 -17.87 8.21
CA SER A 61 3.01 -16.61 8.84
C SER A 61 3.36 -15.44 7.93
N GLY A 62 2.40 -14.54 7.76
CA GLY A 62 2.51 -13.36 6.93
C GLY A 62 3.10 -12.16 7.68
N PRO A 63 3.61 -11.18 6.94
CA PRO A 63 4.18 -9.96 7.50
C PRO A 63 3.14 -8.93 7.95
N TYR A 64 1.87 -9.09 7.58
CA TYR A 64 0.85 -8.06 7.77
C TYR A 64 -0.33 -8.56 8.62
N PRO A 65 -0.94 -7.69 9.44
CA PRO A 65 -2.18 -8.02 10.13
C PRO A 65 -3.34 -8.25 9.16
N LEU A 66 -4.28 -9.12 9.52
CA LEU A 66 -5.46 -9.45 8.71
C LEU A 66 -6.19 -8.21 8.18
N TRP A 67 -6.38 -7.19 9.02
CA TRP A 67 -7.16 -6.01 8.63
C TRP A 67 -6.50 -5.22 7.50
N MET A 68 -5.17 -5.30 7.34
CA MET A 68 -4.50 -4.68 6.21
C MET A 68 -4.95 -5.38 4.93
N HIS A 69 -4.90 -6.70 4.89
CA HIS A 69 -5.35 -7.47 3.72
C HIS A 69 -6.81 -7.18 3.35
N THR A 70 -7.70 -7.10 4.34
CA THR A 70 -9.10 -6.76 4.07
C THR A 70 -9.29 -5.30 3.64
N PHE A 71 -8.47 -4.37 4.15
CA PHE A 71 -8.43 -2.97 3.73
C PHE A 71 -7.93 -2.81 2.27
N TYR A 72 -6.80 -3.43 1.93
CA TYR A 72 -6.24 -3.39 0.57
C TYR A 72 -7.17 -4.08 -0.42
N CYS A 73 -7.73 -5.25 -0.07
CA CYS A 73 -8.71 -5.92 -0.91
C CYS A 73 -9.90 -5.01 -1.24
N ALA A 74 -10.39 -4.24 -0.27
CA ALA A 74 -11.47 -3.28 -0.49
C ALA A 74 -11.04 -2.08 -1.34
N ALA A 75 -9.85 -1.52 -1.08
CA ALA A 75 -9.28 -0.41 -1.83
C ALA A 75 -9.07 -0.80 -3.30
N ASP A 76 -8.38 -1.90 -3.55
CA ASP A 76 -8.00 -2.36 -4.89
C ASP A 76 -9.25 -2.77 -5.68
N PHE A 77 -10.23 -3.42 -5.03
CA PHE A 77 -11.50 -3.75 -5.68
C PHE A 77 -12.29 -2.50 -6.07
N MET A 78 -12.28 -1.46 -5.24
CA MET A 78 -12.80 -0.14 -5.63
C MET A 78 -12.00 0.44 -6.81
N GLY A 79 -10.69 0.19 -6.87
CA GLY A 79 -9.76 0.77 -7.85
C GLY A 79 -10.06 0.29 -9.26
N ILE A 80 -10.41 -0.99 -9.40
CA ILE A 80 -10.87 -1.59 -10.66
C ILE A 80 -11.96 -0.71 -11.31
N TRP A 81 -12.98 -0.33 -10.53
CA TRP A 81 -14.12 0.43 -11.05
C TRP A 81 -13.77 1.88 -11.34
N VAL A 82 -12.93 2.50 -10.51
CA VAL A 82 -12.48 3.89 -10.72
C VAL A 82 -11.64 4.02 -11.97
N PHE A 83 -10.66 3.12 -12.16
CA PHE A 83 -9.83 3.13 -13.37
C PHE A 83 -10.62 2.73 -14.61
N LEU A 84 -11.60 1.83 -14.50
CA LEU A 84 -12.46 1.48 -15.63
C LEU A 84 -13.31 2.68 -16.06
N ALA A 85 -13.88 3.41 -15.11
CA ALA A 85 -14.61 4.65 -15.39
C ALA A 85 -13.67 5.70 -15.99
N ALA A 86 -12.45 5.87 -15.47
CA ALA A 86 -11.46 6.79 -16.05
C ALA A 86 -11.11 6.40 -17.50
N TYR A 87 -10.87 5.12 -17.76
CA TYR A 87 -10.59 4.60 -19.10
C TYR A 87 -11.72 4.89 -20.08
N GLN A 88 -12.98 4.77 -19.66
CA GLN A 88 -14.14 5.06 -20.50
C GLN A 88 -14.32 6.57 -20.76
N ASN A 89 -14.03 7.41 -19.76
CA ASN A 89 -14.29 8.85 -19.85
C ASN A 89 -13.11 9.67 -20.43
N TYR A 90 -11.91 9.11 -20.51
CA TYR A 90 -10.70 9.80 -20.99
C TYR A 90 -10.13 9.13 -22.23
N HIS A 91 -10.96 8.98 -23.26
CA HIS A 91 -10.58 8.50 -24.60
C HIS A 91 -9.77 7.19 -24.62
N HIS A 92 -10.07 6.27 -23.71
CA HIS A 92 -9.36 4.99 -23.63
C HIS A 92 -7.85 5.14 -23.41
N PHE A 93 -7.45 6.14 -22.63
CA PHE A 93 -6.04 6.36 -22.31
C PHE A 93 -5.43 5.13 -21.65
N TRP A 94 -4.34 4.62 -22.24
CA TRP A 94 -3.73 3.32 -21.93
C TRP A 94 -3.39 3.13 -20.45
N PHE A 95 -2.97 4.21 -19.76
CA PHE A 95 -2.58 4.14 -18.36
C PHE A 95 -3.74 3.70 -17.46
N PHE A 96 -4.97 4.14 -17.76
CA PHE A 96 -6.13 3.74 -16.99
C PHE A 96 -6.49 2.26 -17.22
N LEU A 97 -6.28 1.73 -18.43
CA LEU A 97 -6.43 0.30 -18.67
C LEU A 97 -5.40 -0.52 -17.89
N LEU A 98 -4.15 -0.06 -17.84
CA LEU A 98 -3.14 -0.70 -17.00
C LEU A 98 -3.49 -0.61 -15.52
N GLY A 99 -4.09 0.51 -15.08
CA GLY A 99 -4.66 0.64 -13.74
C GLY A 99 -5.68 -0.47 -13.47
N VAL A 100 -6.69 -0.64 -14.33
CA VAL A 100 -7.68 -1.73 -14.19
C VAL A 100 -7.02 -3.10 -14.06
N ILE A 101 -6.07 -3.41 -14.95
CA ILE A 101 -5.38 -4.71 -14.94
C ILE A 101 -4.55 -4.87 -13.66
N GLY A 102 -3.83 -3.82 -13.25
CA GLY A 102 -3.03 -3.80 -12.03
C GLY A 102 -3.89 -4.06 -10.79
N GLU A 103 -5.02 -3.37 -10.67
CA GLU A 103 -5.94 -3.55 -9.54
C GLU A 103 -6.57 -4.96 -9.50
N ILE A 104 -6.88 -5.57 -10.66
CA ILE A 104 -7.32 -6.97 -10.71
C ILE A 104 -6.23 -7.90 -10.15
N VAL A 105 -4.96 -7.65 -10.49
CA VAL A 105 -3.83 -8.42 -9.96
C VAL A 105 -3.69 -8.21 -8.46
N TRP A 106 -3.81 -6.99 -7.96
CA TRP A 106 -3.75 -6.70 -6.52
C TRP A 106 -4.88 -7.36 -5.74
N VAL A 107 -6.11 -7.32 -6.23
CA VAL A 107 -7.23 -8.06 -5.63
C VAL A 107 -6.94 -9.57 -5.59
N GLY A 108 -6.36 -10.11 -6.67
CA GLY A 108 -5.92 -11.52 -6.70
C GLY A 108 -4.86 -11.83 -5.63
N PHE A 109 -3.92 -10.93 -5.43
CA PHE A 109 -2.90 -11.05 -4.39
C PHE A 109 -3.50 -10.99 -2.99
N GLU A 110 -4.51 -10.15 -2.79
CA GLU A 110 -5.20 -10.05 -1.52
C GLU A 110 -6.06 -11.28 -1.23
N PHE A 111 -6.76 -11.83 -2.22
CA PHE A 111 -7.43 -13.12 -2.06
C PHE A 111 -6.46 -14.25 -1.71
N TYR A 112 -5.26 -14.25 -2.28
CA TYR A 112 -4.23 -15.21 -1.91
C TYR A 112 -3.83 -15.06 -0.44
N CYS A 113 -3.49 -13.85 0.00
CA CYS A 113 -3.11 -13.57 1.39
C CYS A 113 -4.25 -13.91 2.37
N LEU A 114 -5.48 -13.51 2.08
CA LEU A 114 -6.65 -13.82 2.91
C LEU A 114 -6.90 -15.33 2.99
N TRP A 115 -6.72 -16.05 1.88
CA TRP A 115 -6.81 -17.50 1.89
C TRP A 115 -5.74 -18.13 2.77
N ARG A 116 -4.49 -17.63 2.71
CA ARG A 116 -3.41 -18.06 3.61
C ARG A 116 -3.70 -17.71 5.06
N ALA A 117 -4.29 -16.55 5.34
CA ALA A 117 -4.69 -16.16 6.69
C ALA A 117 -5.72 -17.14 7.29
N VAL A 118 -6.74 -17.56 6.53
CA VAL A 118 -7.78 -18.49 7.03
C VAL A 118 -7.36 -19.97 7.02
N THR A 119 -6.23 -20.31 6.38
CA THR A 119 -5.72 -21.69 6.30
C THR A 119 -4.50 -21.93 7.20
N TYR A 120 -3.51 -21.05 7.16
CA TYR A 120 -2.25 -21.18 7.92
C TYR A 120 -2.30 -20.41 9.23
N GLU A 121 -2.73 -19.16 9.20
CA GLU A 121 -2.64 -18.26 10.35
C GLU A 121 -3.92 -18.25 11.21
N ARG A 122 -4.92 -19.07 10.84
CA ARG A 122 -6.27 -19.01 11.41
C ARG A 122 -6.27 -19.12 12.93
N LYS A 123 -5.45 -20.02 13.47
CA LYS A 123 -5.33 -20.22 14.91
C LYS A 123 -4.75 -19.00 15.62
N GLU A 124 -3.75 -18.37 15.01
CA GLU A 124 -3.13 -17.16 15.56
C GLU A 124 -4.11 -15.98 15.54
N ILE A 125 -4.87 -15.84 14.45
CA ILE A 125 -5.75 -14.67 14.25
C ILE A 125 -7.08 -14.80 15.01
N TRP A 126 -7.71 -15.97 15.01
CA TRP A 126 -9.06 -16.19 15.56
C TRP A 126 -9.12 -17.19 16.72
N GLY A 127 -8.02 -17.87 17.06
CA GLY A 127 -7.96 -18.89 18.10
C GLY A 127 -8.28 -20.31 17.61
N ASP A 128 -8.01 -21.31 18.47
CA ASP A 128 -8.03 -22.73 18.08
C ASP A 128 -9.40 -23.30 17.69
N LYS A 129 -10.49 -22.68 18.16
CA LYS A 129 -11.85 -23.21 18.00
C LYS A 129 -12.60 -22.64 16.79
N VAL A 130 -11.99 -21.73 16.04
CA VAL A 130 -12.69 -21.07 14.92
C VAL A 130 -12.81 -22.01 13.72
N THR A 131 -13.99 -22.02 13.10
CA THR A 131 -14.23 -22.76 11.86
C THR A 131 -13.73 -21.95 10.66
N LEU A 132 -13.34 -22.64 9.58
CA LEU A 132 -12.97 -22.00 8.32
C LEU A 132 -14.08 -21.06 7.82
N LYS A 133 -15.35 -21.49 7.90
CA LYS A 133 -16.51 -20.71 7.47
C LYS A 133 -16.62 -19.39 8.24
N LYS A 134 -16.40 -19.41 9.56
CA LYS A 134 -16.44 -18.19 10.38
C LYS A 134 -15.30 -17.23 10.02
N ALA A 135 -14.08 -17.75 9.84
CA ALA A 135 -12.94 -16.94 9.47
C ALA A 135 -13.13 -16.25 8.10
N ILE A 136 -13.62 -16.99 7.10
CA ILE A 136 -13.96 -16.43 5.78
C ILE A 136 -15.05 -15.36 5.91
N PHE A 137 -16.11 -15.65 6.66
CA PHE A 137 -17.21 -14.70 6.89
C PHE A 137 -16.71 -13.40 7.52
N ASP A 138 -15.80 -13.47 8.49
CA ASP A 138 -15.19 -12.27 9.11
C ASP A 138 -14.35 -11.47 8.12
N CYS A 139 -13.61 -12.14 7.23
CA CYS A 139 -12.89 -11.47 6.15
C CYS A 139 -13.87 -10.72 5.23
N CYS A 140 -14.95 -11.39 4.78
CA CYS A 140 -15.97 -10.77 3.95
C CYS A 140 -16.61 -9.55 4.62
N LEU A 141 -16.94 -9.63 5.92
CA LEU A 141 -17.50 -8.51 6.67
C LEU A 141 -16.52 -7.34 6.78
N GLN A 142 -15.24 -7.60 7.08
CA GLN A 142 -14.22 -6.54 7.14
C GLN A 142 -14.01 -5.88 5.78
N VAL A 143 -13.93 -6.66 4.69
CA VAL A 143 -13.81 -6.13 3.32
C VAL A 143 -15.02 -5.27 2.99
N LEU A 144 -16.25 -5.71 3.33
CA LEU A 144 -17.46 -4.93 3.09
C LEU A 144 -17.44 -3.61 3.87
N ILE A 145 -17.08 -3.64 5.16
CA ILE A 145 -16.96 -2.43 5.99
C ILE A 145 -15.95 -1.47 5.38
N PHE A 146 -14.74 -1.93 5.05
CA PHE A 146 -13.74 -1.08 4.42
C PHE A 146 -14.23 -0.56 3.07
N PHE A 147 -14.84 -1.38 2.23
CA PHE A 147 -15.31 -0.95 0.91
C PHE A 147 -16.30 0.22 1.01
N VAL A 148 -17.29 0.13 1.90
CA VAL A 148 -18.26 1.23 2.06
C VAL A 148 -17.63 2.46 2.73
N SER A 149 -16.78 2.27 3.74
CA SER A 149 -16.10 3.38 4.42
C SER A 149 -15.12 4.12 3.51
N LEU A 150 -14.39 3.42 2.66
CA LEU A 150 -13.44 4.00 1.73
C LEU A 150 -14.12 4.77 0.61
N ASN A 151 -15.25 4.27 0.09
CA ASN A 151 -16.05 5.01 -0.87
C ASN A 151 -16.63 6.30 -0.26
N LEU A 152 -17.13 6.25 0.98
CA LEU A 152 -17.57 7.45 1.69
C LEU A 152 -16.41 8.45 1.85
N LEU A 153 -15.25 7.98 2.32
CA LEU A 153 -14.07 8.83 2.49
C LEU A 153 -13.66 9.52 1.18
N ARG A 154 -13.72 8.81 0.05
CA ARG A 154 -13.43 9.43 -1.25
C ARG A 154 -14.39 10.54 -1.63
N VAL A 155 -15.67 10.39 -1.31
CA VAL A 155 -16.67 11.44 -1.55
C VAL A 155 -16.31 12.68 -0.73
N GLU A 156 -15.98 12.51 0.55
CA GLU A 156 -15.57 13.59 1.45
C GLU A 156 -14.24 14.26 1.03
N LEU A 157 -13.31 13.49 0.46
CA LEU A 157 -12.04 14.00 -0.07
C LEU A 157 -12.16 14.62 -1.47
N HIS A 158 -13.35 14.60 -2.06
CA HIS A 158 -13.59 14.94 -3.46
C HIS A 158 -12.61 14.21 -4.41
N ASP A 159 -12.28 12.95 -4.11
CA ASP A 159 -11.25 12.18 -4.82
C ASP A 159 -11.85 11.21 -5.84
N THR A 160 -12.33 11.79 -6.95
CA THR A 160 -12.88 11.01 -8.08
C THR A 160 -11.85 10.07 -8.71
N SER A 161 -10.57 10.39 -8.57
CA SER A 161 -9.44 9.65 -9.14
C SER A 161 -8.86 8.57 -8.24
N MET A 162 -9.15 8.63 -6.94
CA MET A 162 -8.57 7.80 -5.87
C MET A 162 -7.09 8.04 -5.59
N PHE A 163 -6.47 9.01 -6.25
CA PHE A 163 -5.04 9.27 -6.14
C PHE A 163 -4.65 9.95 -4.83
N LYS A 164 -5.52 10.79 -4.24
CA LYS A 164 -5.27 11.32 -2.89
C LYS A 164 -5.29 10.19 -1.87
N PHE A 165 -6.23 9.26 -2.03
CA PHE A 165 -6.38 8.11 -1.16
C PHE A 165 -5.24 7.09 -1.33
N TRP A 166 -4.71 6.86 -2.53
CA TRP A 166 -3.61 5.91 -2.78
C TRP A 166 -2.35 6.22 -1.96
N ILE A 167 -2.13 7.48 -1.62
CA ILE A 167 -1.01 7.87 -0.78
C ILE A 167 -1.17 7.32 0.64
N PHE A 168 -2.40 7.26 1.14
CA PHE A 168 -2.69 6.75 2.47
C PHE A 168 -2.38 5.26 2.59
N THR A 169 -2.54 4.49 1.52
CA THR A 169 -2.14 3.09 1.51
C THR A 169 -0.61 2.95 1.70
N GLN A 170 0.18 3.82 1.08
CA GLN A 170 1.64 3.88 1.29
C GLN A 170 2.01 4.23 2.74
N VAL A 171 1.25 5.10 3.39
CA VAL A 171 1.44 5.39 4.83
C VAL A 171 1.22 4.13 5.66
N ILE A 172 0.16 3.39 5.40
CA ILE A 172 -0.18 2.17 6.13
C ILE A 172 0.89 1.10 5.93
N ILE A 173 1.22 0.76 4.69
CA ILE A 173 2.15 -0.35 4.40
C ILE A 173 3.55 -0.11 4.96
N CYS A 174 4.01 1.15 4.98
CA CYS A 174 5.34 1.47 5.49
C CYS A 174 5.38 1.61 7.02
N SER A 175 4.25 1.88 7.67
CA SER A 175 4.23 2.20 9.11
C SER A 175 3.76 1.05 9.99
N VAL A 176 2.78 0.27 9.53
CA VAL A 176 2.11 -0.74 10.35
C VAL A 176 2.91 -2.03 10.54
N PRO A 177 3.63 -2.59 9.53
CA PRO A 177 4.28 -3.89 9.69
C PRO A 177 5.27 -3.95 10.86
N GLY A 178 6.07 -2.89 11.05
CA GLY A 178 6.99 -2.79 12.18
C GLY A 178 6.29 -2.85 13.54
N LEU A 179 5.13 -2.19 13.68
CA LEU A 179 4.30 -2.24 14.89
C LEU A 179 3.68 -3.61 15.10
N PHE A 180 3.27 -4.26 14.01
CA PHE A 180 2.71 -5.60 14.05
C PHE A 180 3.74 -6.64 14.52
N TRP A 181 4.95 -6.61 13.96
CA TRP A 181 6.02 -7.54 14.36
C TRP A 181 6.47 -7.33 15.81
N GLU A 182 6.53 -6.07 16.26
CA GLU A 182 6.78 -5.75 17.67
C GLU A 182 5.77 -6.42 18.59
N LYS A 183 4.48 -6.29 18.27
CA LYS A 183 3.39 -6.91 19.04
C LYS A 183 3.48 -8.43 19.05
N ARG A 184 3.89 -9.05 17.93
CA ARG A 184 4.05 -10.51 17.84
C ARG A 184 5.27 -11.03 18.59
N GLY A 185 6.29 -10.19 18.82
CA GLY A 185 7.49 -10.58 19.55
C GLY A 185 8.38 -11.59 18.82
N THR A 186 8.21 -11.75 17.50
CA THR A 186 8.98 -12.72 16.70
C THR A 186 9.31 -12.18 15.30
N ARG A 187 10.42 -12.65 14.72
CA ARG A 187 10.80 -12.40 13.32
C ARG A 187 10.15 -13.35 12.32
N ILE A 188 9.40 -14.35 12.79
CA ILE A 188 8.68 -15.28 11.92
C ILE A 188 7.62 -14.50 11.13
N GLY A 189 7.60 -14.70 9.81
CA GLY A 189 6.76 -13.93 8.90
C GLY A 189 7.33 -12.55 8.54
N ALA A 190 8.59 -12.25 8.85
CA ALA A 190 9.27 -11.01 8.47
C ALA A 190 10.73 -11.26 8.02
N SER A 191 11.28 -10.36 7.20
CA SER A 191 12.67 -10.42 6.74
C SER A 191 13.31 -9.04 6.55
N TRP A 192 14.65 -9.00 6.48
CA TRP A 192 15.42 -7.80 6.19
C TRP A 192 15.11 -7.24 4.80
N GLN A 193 14.93 -8.10 3.79
CA GLN A 193 14.64 -7.62 2.44
C GLN A 193 13.28 -6.91 2.40
N LEU A 194 12.26 -7.45 3.07
CA LEU A 194 10.98 -6.76 3.18
C LEU A 194 11.13 -5.42 3.91
N ASN A 195 11.87 -5.37 5.03
CA ASN A 195 12.14 -4.11 5.75
C ASN A 195 12.80 -3.06 4.85
N ILE A 196 13.80 -3.45 4.06
CA ILE A 196 14.47 -2.56 3.10
C ILE A 196 13.49 -2.08 2.03
N VAL A 197 12.66 -2.98 1.49
CA VAL A 197 11.62 -2.61 0.51
C VAL A 197 10.66 -1.58 1.11
N LEU A 198 10.18 -1.75 2.35
CA LEU A 198 9.28 -0.79 2.99
C LEU A 198 9.92 0.60 3.15
N VAL A 199 11.21 0.67 3.46
CA VAL A 199 11.96 1.95 3.51
C VAL A 199 12.04 2.57 2.12
N LEU A 200 12.36 1.78 1.09
CA LEU A 200 12.41 2.27 -0.29
C LEU A 200 11.04 2.75 -0.78
N VAL A 201 9.95 2.05 -0.43
CA VAL A 201 8.59 2.48 -0.72
C VAL A 201 8.31 3.84 -0.07
N ALA A 202 8.68 4.04 1.20
CA ALA A 202 8.49 5.33 1.88
C ALA A 202 9.27 6.46 1.19
N ILE A 203 10.55 6.23 0.85
CA ILE A 203 11.38 7.22 0.14
C ILE A 203 10.79 7.53 -1.23
N MET A 204 10.46 6.51 -2.03
CA MET A 204 9.95 6.70 -3.38
C MET A 204 8.56 7.34 -3.41
N SER A 205 7.73 7.08 -2.39
CA SER A 205 6.39 7.64 -2.31
C SER A 205 6.40 9.11 -1.95
N PHE A 206 7.36 9.61 -1.16
CA PHE A 206 7.29 10.96 -0.59
C PHE A 206 8.49 11.87 -0.89
N ASN A 207 9.46 11.44 -1.69
CA ASN A 207 10.52 12.35 -2.14
C ASN A 207 9.97 13.42 -3.11
N PRO A 208 10.64 14.57 -3.31
CA PRO A 208 10.15 15.65 -4.19
C PRO A 208 9.93 15.28 -5.67
N TRP A 209 10.51 14.18 -6.14
CA TRP A 209 10.35 13.63 -7.49
C TRP A 209 9.51 12.36 -7.51
N ASN A 210 8.67 12.14 -6.48
CA ASN A 210 7.68 11.07 -6.48
C ASN A 210 6.69 11.22 -7.65
N MET A 211 6.03 10.13 -8.04
CA MET A 211 5.15 10.15 -9.21
C MET A 211 4.00 11.15 -9.09
N TRP A 212 3.48 11.39 -7.88
CA TRP A 212 2.36 12.30 -7.65
C TRP A 212 2.76 13.76 -7.87
N ALA A 213 3.94 14.16 -7.37
CA ALA A 213 4.49 15.49 -7.60
C ALA A 213 4.88 15.74 -9.06
N LEU A 214 5.32 14.69 -9.79
CA LEU A 214 5.62 14.78 -11.21
C LEU A 214 4.36 14.89 -12.08
N ILE A 215 3.25 14.28 -11.66
CA ILE A 215 2.00 14.25 -12.43
C ILE A 215 1.10 15.44 -12.11
N SER A 216 0.91 15.75 -10.83
CA SER A 216 0.01 16.81 -10.35
C SER A 216 0.76 17.75 -9.38
N PRO A 217 1.77 18.50 -9.86
CA PRO A 217 2.57 19.40 -9.03
C PRO A 217 1.75 20.52 -8.38
N GLN A 218 0.63 20.91 -8.99
CA GLN A 218 -0.29 21.89 -8.41
C GLN A 218 -0.86 21.45 -7.07
N PHE A 219 -0.97 20.15 -6.82
CA PHE A 219 -1.43 19.60 -5.55
C PHE A 219 -0.26 19.07 -4.71
N PHE A 220 0.65 18.29 -5.29
CA PHE A 220 1.67 17.54 -4.54
C PHE A 220 3.04 18.21 -4.44
N SER A 221 3.23 19.42 -4.96
CA SER A 221 4.49 20.14 -4.73
C SER A 221 4.64 20.53 -3.25
N LEU A 222 5.89 20.62 -2.78
CA LEU A 222 6.19 20.97 -1.38
C LEU A 222 5.63 22.33 -0.98
N SER A 223 5.58 23.29 -1.91
CA SER A 223 5.03 24.63 -1.67
C SER A 223 3.51 24.62 -1.52
N ASN A 224 2.82 23.68 -2.18
CA ASN A 224 1.35 23.65 -2.21
C ASN A 224 0.78 22.71 -1.15
N ASN A 225 1.45 21.59 -0.88
CA ASN A 225 1.04 20.62 0.13
C ASN A 225 2.24 20.15 0.98
N PRO A 226 2.70 20.99 1.93
CA PRO A 226 3.77 20.61 2.85
C PRO A 226 3.42 19.41 3.75
N TRP A 227 2.12 19.21 4.06
CA TRP A 227 1.66 18.08 4.87
C TRP A 227 1.95 16.73 4.23
N TYR A 228 1.84 16.65 2.91
CA TYR A 228 2.19 15.44 2.16
C TYR A 228 3.63 14.96 2.47
N TYR A 229 4.59 15.89 2.51
CA TYR A 229 5.99 15.58 2.80
C TYR A 229 6.25 15.38 4.29
N PHE A 230 5.54 16.08 5.17
CA PHE A 230 5.63 15.86 6.61
C PHE A 230 5.14 14.46 6.99
N VAL A 231 4.00 14.03 6.42
CA VAL A 231 3.52 12.64 6.53
C VAL A 231 4.58 11.68 6.00
N GLY A 232 5.18 11.96 4.84
CA GLY A 232 6.26 11.15 4.30
C GLY A 232 7.47 11.00 5.22
N LEU A 233 7.88 12.07 5.89
CA LEU A 233 8.95 12.02 6.89
C LEU A 233 8.57 11.11 8.07
N VAL A 234 7.34 11.24 8.59
CA VAL A 234 6.83 10.37 9.66
C VAL A 234 6.78 8.92 9.21
N THR A 235 6.24 8.65 8.02
CA THR A 235 6.18 7.31 7.43
C THR A 235 7.57 6.69 7.28
N LEU A 236 8.57 7.47 6.81
CA LEU A 236 9.95 7.02 6.73
C LEU A 236 10.53 6.68 8.11
N MET A 237 10.27 7.50 9.13
CA MET A 237 10.69 7.21 10.50
C MET A 237 10.09 5.89 11.01
N PHE A 238 8.81 5.61 10.73
CA PHE A 238 8.20 4.34 11.12
C PHE A 238 8.76 3.14 10.34
N ALA A 239 9.06 3.28 9.04
CA ALA A 239 9.71 2.23 8.26
C ALA A 239 11.13 1.91 8.80
N LEU A 240 11.91 2.94 9.14
CA LEU A 240 13.22 2.80 9.78
C LEU A 240 13.11 2.21 11.20
N ARG A 241 12.08 2.61 11.96
CA ARG A 241 11.76 1.99 13.25
C ARG A 241 11.46 0.51 13.08
N GLY A 242 10.74 0.10 12.02
CA GLY A 242 10.50 -1.30 11.68
C GLY A 242 11.81 -2.10 11.55
N CYS A 243 12.81 -1.54 10.86
CA CYS A 243 14.15 -2.14 10.75
C CYS A 243 14.80 -2.33 12.13
N TYR A 244 14.72 -1.30 12.99
CA TYR A 244 15.27 -1.34 14.34
C TYR A 244 14.58 -2.39 15.23
N ILE A 245 13.25 -2.46 15.18
CA ILE A 245 12.47 -3.48 15.89
C ILE A 245 12.85 -4.87 15.39
N TYR A 246 12.87 -5.08 14.08
CA TYR A 246 13.26 -6.37 13.49
C TYR A 246 14.64 -6.80 13.98
N ALA A 247 15.62 -5.88 14.02
CA ALA A 247 16.96 -6.15 14.55
C ALA A 247 16.98 -6.55 16.03
N LYS A 248 16.01 -6.10 16.83
CA LYS A 248 15.90 -6.41 18.27
C LYS A 248 15.08 -7.66 18.60
N LEU A 249 14.15 -8.04 17.73
CA LEU A 249 13.32 -9.22 17.94
C LEU A 249 14.19 -10.50 18.01
N PRO A 250 13.75 -11.55 18.72
CA PRO A 250 14.45 -12.82 18.77
C PRO A 250 14.76 -13.36 17.38
N GLN A 251 15.98 -13.83 17.16
CA GLN A 251 16.34 -14.43 15.88
C GLN A 251 15.49 -15.68 15.63
N LYS A 252 14.95 -15.80 14.42
CA LYS A 252 14.26 -17.01 14.01
C LYS A 252 15.24 -18.18 13.85
N PRO A 253 14.82 -19.43 14.11
CA PRO A 253 15.68 -20.58 13.94
C PRO A 253 16.08 -20.71 12.46
N LYS A 254 17.26 -21.30 12.19
CA LYS A 254 17.73 -21.52 10.82
C LYS A 254 16.82 -22.46 10.02
N TYR A 255 16.18 -23.40 10.72
CA TYR A 255 15.23 -24.36 10.17
C TYR A 255 13.95 -24.37 11.00
N LEU A 256 12.81 -24.48 10.33
CA LEU A 256 11.50 -24.65 10.94
C LEU A 256 11.30 -26.12 11.39
N PRO A 257 10.26 -26.42 12.20
CA PRO A 257 9.98 -27.78 12.66
C PRO A 257 9.76 -28.79 11.52
N ASP A 258 9.36 -28.33 10.34
CA ASP A 258 9.18 -29.14 9.13
C ASP A 258 10.48 -29.33 8.31
N GLY A 259 11.62 -28.82 8.80
CA GLY A 259 12.93 -28.91 8.15
C GLY A 259 13.19 -27.83 7.08
N SER A 260 12.23 -26.96 6.78
CA SER A 260 12.41 -25.89 5.80
C SER A 260 13.27 -24.74 6.34
N LYS A 261 14.00 -24.04 5.46
CA LYS A 261 14.84 -22.89 5.84
C LYS A 261 14.01 -21.62 5.99
N THR A 262 14.27 -20.87 7.06
CA THR A 262 13.73 -19.53 7.29
C THR A 262 14.38 -18.47 6.41
N ILE A 263 13.71 -17.32 6.25
CA ILE A 263 14.06 -16.25 5.31
C ILE A 263 14.49 -14.99 6.05
N PHE A 264 15.78 -14.81 6.28
CA PHE A 264 16.32 -13.70 7.07
C PHE A 264 16.22 -12.35 6.37
#